data_AF-A0A6M1TPD5-F1
#
_entry.id   AF-A0A6M1TPD5-F1
#
_cell.length_a   1.000
_cell.length_b   1.000
_cell.length_c   1.000
_cell.angle_alpha   90.00
_cell.angle_beta   90.00
_cell.angle_gamma   90.00
#
_symmetry.space_group_name_H-M   'P 1'
#
loop_
_entity.id
_entity.type
_entity.pdbx_description
1 polymer ?
#
loop_
_entity_poly.entity_id
_entity_poly.type
_entity_poly.pdbx_seq_one_letter_code
_entity_poly.pdbx_strand_id
1 'polypeptide(L)'
;MNLRDKIWTWAKTLDNWQNDLLRRVYEEGKLDESGREQVLKNLLATLKGEELPFKPIRLNKDQIQTSISDNESVKVLSLSNLENVGTVTEKGRLDFLADGLTVIYGENGAGKSSYARVLKKACRAIKQDLDIHPNAFEKSNGEGTAKIKIQIEDSKEIIKRNVNDKPNPNLNSISIYDRECAEAYTEGKVMDIPYLPSDLRSMKQMVNEQNLIRESLQDEINKIKEEIESLEVELDEFPEDDKIYPIVNSLSHNTDLEKLSELRGLNDQEIEQLEKWEKELKASDPEKRQKKISTLESKKSDTKNIVDRLNKIDRNINKRLVEVFPNLIRDIQTLKDSQEMLKEEFENALPGTGNEAWKTLWKAAKNFSVEYAYKDKEFPVLEKDGNPAKCVLCQQPLEEKGIEERYNRFDKFIEHNIEKQLKEKRKVRDDYEKEIENLKLSDVLSELARNTLEENNKELTEKLDEIENTLWNCYKKMDSE
;
A
#
# COMPACT_ATOMS: atom_id res chain seq x y z
N MET A 1 35.20 -53.13 23.04
CA MET A 1 34.55 -51.82 23.20
C MET A 1 33.28 -52.04 24.02
N ASN A 2 33.24 -51.49 25.24
CA ASN A 2 32.11 -51.65 26.15
C ASN A 2 30.88 -50.90 25.57
N LEU A 3 29.66 -51.28 25.96
CA LEU A 3 28.40 -50.65 25.53
C LEU A 3 28.44 -49.12 25.69
N ARG A 4 28.96 -48.63 26.83
CA ARG A 4 29.11 -47.20 27.12
C ARG A 4 30.03 -46.48 26.12
N ASP A 5 31.10 -47.11 25.66
CA ASP A 5 31.97 -46.53 24.62
C ASP A 5 31.25 -46.45 23.26
N LYS A 6 30.38 -47.43 22.95
CA LYS A 6 29.56 -47.41 21.73
C LYS A 6 28.53 -46.29 21.79
N ILE A 7 27.85 -46.12 22.93
CA ILE A 7 26.89 -45.04 23.15
C ILE A 7 27.57 -43.69 23.08
N TRP A 8 28.76 -43.53 23.67
CA TRP A 8 29.54 -42.30 23.57
C TRP A 8 29.91 -41.97 22.12
N THR A 9 30.31 -42.96 21.33
CA THR A 9 30.67 -42.78 19.92
C THR A 9 29.45 -42.39 19.08
N TRP A 10 28.29 -43.00 19.35
CA TRP A 10 27.02 -42.62 18.73
C TRP A 10 26.54 -41.23 19.15
N ALA A 11 26.63 -40.88 20.43
CA ALA A 11 26.21 -39.57 20.91
C ALA A 11 26.92 -38.42 20.18
N LYS A 12 28.20 -38.61 19.81
CA LYS A 12 28.97 -37.61 19.04
C LYS A 12 28.44 -37.34 17.63
N THR A 13 27.70 -38.27 17.03
CA THR A 13 27.12 -38.11 15.69
C THR A 13 25.78 -37.40 15.71
N LEU A 14 25.21 -37.16 16.89
CA LEU A 14 23.93 -36.48 17.05
C LEU A 14 24.07 -34.97 16.88
N ASP A 15 22.99 -34.36 16.39
CA ASP A 15 22.86 -32.90 16.32
C ASP A 15 22.91 -32.29 17.73
N ASN A 16 23.24 -30.99 17.81
CA ASN A 16 23.42 -30.29 19.08
C ASN A 16 22.19 -30.42 20.01
N TRP A 17 20.97 -30.29 19.46
CA TRP A 17 19.73 -30.40 20.24
C TRP A 17 19.47 -31.82 20.74
N GLN A 18 19.75 -32.84 19.91
CA GLN A 18 19.60 -34.25 20.27
C GLN A 18 20.61 -34.66 21.34
N ASN A 19 21.85 -34.17 21.21
CA ASN A 19 22.90 -34.45 22.15
C ASN A 19 22.63 -33.78 23.51
N ASP A 20 22.14 -32.54 23.53
CA ASP A 20 21.70 -31.87 24.77
C ASP A 20 20.49 -32.57 25.40
N LEU A 21 19.52 -33.04 24.59
CA LEU A 21 18.41 -33.86 25.08
C LEU A 21 18.92 -35.14 25.75
N LEU A 22 19.84 -35.85 25.10
CA LEU A 22 20.44 -37.06 25.66
C LEU A 22 21.16 -36.78 26.99
N ARG A 23 21.92 -35.67 27.09
CA ARG A 23 22.55 -35.22 28.33
C ARG A 23 21.53 -35.00 29.45
N ARG A 24 20.45 -34.27 29.18
CA ARG A 24 19.38 -34.02 30.16
C ARG A 24 18.72 -35.31 30.63
N VAL A 25 18.52 -36.27 29.73
CA VAL A 25 18.01 -37.61 30.09
C VAL A 25 18.99 -38.37 30.99
N TYR A 26 20.30 -38.26 30.79
CA TYR A 26 21.29 -38.88 31.67
C TYR A 26 21.37 -38.21 33.05
N GLU A 27 21.12 -36.90 33.16
CA GLU A 27 21.18 -36.15 34.41
C GLU A 27 19.88 -36.24 35.23
N GLU A 28 18.74 -36.05 34.58
CA GLU A 28 17.43 -35.86 35.23
C GLU A 28 16.51 -37.09 35.06
N GLY A 29 16.87 -38.01 34.16
CA GLY A 29 16.04 -39.15 33.80
C GLY A 29 14.87 -38.73 32.90
N LYS A 30 13.81 -38.18 33.49
CA LYS A 30 12.64 -37.65 32.78
C LYS A 30 12.69 -36.14 32.82
N LEU A 31 12.56 -35.49 31.66
CA LEU A 31 12.55 -34.03 31.60
C LEU A 31 11.23 -33.48 32.13
N ASP A 32 11.28 -32.30 32.72
CA ASP A 32 10.08 -31.51 32.99
C ASP A 32 9.61 -30.77 31.72
N GLU A 33 8.51 -30.03 31.84
CA GLU A 33 7.92 -29.32 30.71
C GLU A 33 8.81 -28.17 30.21
N SER A 34 9.46 -27.46 31.12
CA SER A 34 10.41 -26.39 30.78
C SER A 34 11.62 -26.93 30.02
N GLY A 35 12.17 -28.07 30.45
CA GLY A 35 13.29 -28.73 29.79
C GLY A 35 12.94 -29.17 28.37
N ARG A 36 11.73 -29.71 28.15
CA ARG A 36 11.23 -30.03 26.80
C ARG A 36 11.09 -28.78 25.93
N GLU A 37 10.52 -27.71 26.47
CA GLU A 37 10.31 -26.45 25.74
C GLU A 37 11.63 -25.80 25.31
N GLN A 38 12.67 -25.86 26.14
CA GLN A 38 14.01 -25.37 25.77
C GLN A 38 14.61 -26.12 24.58
N VAL A 39 14.50 -27.46 24.59
CA VAL A 39 15.00 -28.31 23.51
C VAL A 39 14.22 -28.05 22.22
N LEU A 40 12.89 -27.91 22.32
CA LEU A 40 12.01 -27.54 21.21
C LEU A 40 12.40 -26.19 20.60
N LYS A 41 12.58 -25.14 21.41
CA LYS A 41 12.98 -23.80 20.93
C LYS A 41 14.32 -23.82 20.21
N ASN A 42 15.29 -24.57 20.74
CA ASN A 42 16.59 -24.74 20.08
C ASN A 42 16.49 -25.51 18.75
N LEU A 43 15.63 -26.53 18.67
CA LEU A 43 15.35 -27.25 17.41
C LEU A 43 14.78 -26.27 16.36
N LEU A 44 13.78 -25.47 16.72
CA LEU A 44 13.17 -24.48 15.82
C LEU A 44 14.18 -23.43 15.36
N ALA A 45 14.97 -22.86 16.29
CA ALA A 45 16.01 -21.89 15.96
C ALA A 45 17.07 -22.48 15.01
N THR A 46 17.46 -23.73 15.20
CA THR A 46 18.41 -24.44 14.31
C THR A 46 17.85 -24.57 12.89
N LEU A 47 16.57 -24.90 12.74
CA LEU A 47 15.91 -25.02 11.43
C LEU A 47 15.76 -23.67 10.73
N LYS A 48 15.53 -22.59 11.48
CA LYS A 48 15.42 -21.22 10.97
C LYS A 48 16.77 -20.54 10.69
N GLY A 49 17.87 -21.11 11.18
CA GLY A 49 19.19 -20.48 11.13
C GLY A 49 19.33 -19.26 12.06
N GLU A 50 18.51 -19.22 13.12
CA GLU A 50 18.50 -18.15 14.13
C GLU A 50 19.50 -18.44 15.28
N GLU A 51 19.79 -17.41 16.08
CA GLU A 51 20.59 -17.58 17.29
C GLU A 51 19.85 -18.47 18.30
N LEU A 52 20.57 -19.44 18.87
CA LEU A 52 19.97 -20.40 19.80
C LEU A 52 19.57 -19.69 21.10
N PRO A 53 18.28 -19.73 21.51
CA PRO A 53 17.81 -19.05 22.70
C PRO A 53 18.41 -19.65 23.99
N PHE A 54 18.74 -20.94 23.98
CA PHE A 54 19.42 -21.61 25.07
C PHE A 54 20.68 -22.29 24.54
N LYS A 55 21.83 -22.07 25.17
CA LYS A 55 23.08 -22.70 24.73
C LYS A 55 23.02 -24.22 24.98
N PRO A 56 23.01 -25.07 23.93
CA PRO A 56 22.98 -26.52 24.12
C PRO A 56 24.30 -27.00 24.71
N ILE A 57 24.23 -27.86 25.72
CA ILE A 57 25.41 -28.44 26.35
C ILE A 57 25.51 -29.89 25.86
N ARG A 58 26.63 -30.22 25.23
CA ARG A 58 26.87 -31.60 24.78
C ARG A 58 27.18 -32.50 25.98
N LEU A 59 26.67 -33.73 25.92
CA LEU A 59 26.98 -34.82 26.85
C LEU A 59 28.50 -34.98 27.00
N ASN A 60 28.98 -35.11 28.24
CA ASN A 60 30.37 -35.44 28.54
C ASN A 60 30.52 -36.95 28.78
N LYS A 61 31.68 -37.52 28.45
CA LYS A 61 31.98 -38.96 28.61
C LYS A 61 31.80 -39.43 30.06
N ASP A 62 32.16 -38.58 31.03
CA ASP A 62 32.07 -38.91 32.46
C ASP A 62 30.62 -39.08 32.95
N GLN A 63 29.66 -38.42 32.29
CA GLN A 63 28.23 -38.50 32.63
C GLN A 63 27.57 -39.83 32.22
N ILE A 64 28.18 -40.56 31.28
CA ILE A 64 27.77 -41.92 30.92
C ILE A 64 28.30 -42.94 31.95
N GLN A 65 29.29 -42.57 32.77
CA GLN A 65 29.97 -43.50 33.67
C GLN A 65 29.43 -43.50 35.12
N THR A 66 28.61 -42.52 35.51
CA THR A 66 28.28 -42.21 36.92
C THR A 66 26.97 -42.77 37.46
N SER A 67 26.11 -43.42 36.67
CA SER A 67 24.84 -43.98 37.19
C SER A 67 24.96 -45.48 37.53
N ILE A 68 25.35 -45.73 38.78
CA ILE A 68 25.45 -47.04 39.46
C ILE A 68 26.39 -48.00 38.73
N SER A 69 27.55 -48.23 39.34
CA SER A 69 28.43 -49.28 38.85
C SER A 69 27.67 -50.61 38.95
N ASP A 70 27.49 -51.31 37.83
CA ASP A 70 27.09 -52.73 37.82
C ASP A 70 28.17 -53.64 38.50
N ASN A 71 29.15 -53.04 39.19
CA ASN A 71 30.32 -53.68 39.80
C ASN A 71 30.24 -53.79 41.32
N GLU A 72 29.28 -53.15 42.01
CA GLU A 72 29.15 -53.33 43.46
C GLU A 72 28.42 -54.64 43.77
N SER A 73 29.18 -55.66 44.19
CA SER A 73 28.61 -56.95 44.58
C SER A 73 27.82 -56.80 45.89
N VAL A 74 26.50 -56.70 45.79
CA VAL A 74 25.62 -56.64 46.96
C VAL A 74 25.28 -58.05 47.43
N LYS A 75 25.53 -58.34 48.71
CA LYS A 75 25.26 -59.63 49.35
C LYS A 75 24.24 -59.46 50.47
N VAL A 76 23.20 -60.29 50.53
CA VAL A 76 22.27 -60.32 51.68
C VAL A 76 22.87 -61.19 52.77
N LEU A 77 23.00 -60.64 53.98
CA LEU A 77 23.53 -61.35 55.14
C LEU A 77 22.43 -61.86 56.06
N SER A 78 21.33 -61.12 56.23
CA SER A 78 20.23 -61.56 57.09
C SER A 78 18.92 -60.84 56.79
N LEU A 79 17.80 -61.53 57.02
CA LEU A 79 16.45 -60.97 57.06
C LEU A 79 15.88 -61.18 58.47
N SER A 80 15.51 -60.09 59.15
CA SER A 80 15.21 -60.10 60.58
C SER A 80 14.10 -59.11 60.95
N ASN A 81 13.59 -59.22 62.18
CA ASN A 81 12.60 -58.30 62.75
C ASN A 81 11.34 -58.19 61.87
N LEU A 82 10.86 -59.35 61.40
CA LEU A 82 9.59 -59.42 60.69
C LEU A 82 8.46 -59.24 61.70
N GLU A 83 7.65 -58.21 61.51
CA GLU A 83 6.48 -57.90 62.30
C GLU A 83 5.29 -57.80 61.33
N ASN A 84 4.15 -58.40 61.68
CA ASN A 84 2.94 -58.41 60.83
C ASN A 84 3.16 -59.02 59.42
N VAL A 85 3.95 -60.10 59.32
CA VAL A 85 4.27 -60.77 58.03
C VAL A 85 3.83 -62.24 58.02
N GLY A 86 2.63 -62.52 57.51
CA GLY A 86 2.09 -63.88 57.39
C GLY A 86 2.16 -64.65 58.71
N THR A 87 2.60 -65.91 58.69
CA THR A 87 2.70 -66.78 59.88
C THR A 87 4.07 -66.75 60.58
N VAL A 88 4.93 -65.77 60.28
CA VAL A 88 6.27 -65.70 60.89
C VAL A 88 6.15 -65.20 62.32
N THR A 89 6.78 -65.90 63.27
CA THR A 89 6.89 -65.45 64.66
C THR A 89 7.52 -64.06 64.71
N GLU A 90 6.92 -63.14 65.44
CA GLU A 90 7.47 -61.79 65.64
C GLU A 90 8.96 -61.87 66.02
N LYS A 91 9.79 -61.05 65.36
CA LYS A 91 11.26 -61.03 65.51
C LYS A 91 11.99 -62.24 64.92
N GLY A 92 11.33 -63.06 64.10
CA GLY A 92 11.97 -64.12 63.33
C GLY A 92 13.18 -63.60 62.55
N ARG A 93 14.24 -64.42 62.47
CA ARG A 93 15.50 -64.09 61.81
C ARG A 93 15.98 -65.26 60.96
N LEU A 94 16.41 -64.94 59.74
CA LEU A 94 17.14 -65.83 58.85
C LEU A 94 18.49 -65.19 58.52
N ASP A 95 19.56 -65.96 58.69
CA ASP A 95 20.91 -65.58 58.28
C ASP A 95 21.28 -66.33 57.00
N PHE A 96 21.98 -65.64 56.10
CA PHE A 96 22.45 -66.15 54.82
C PHE A 96 23.97 -66.17 54.81
N LEU A 97 24.54 -67.13 54.08
CA LEU A 97 25.97 -67.11 53.78
C LEU A 97 26.27 -65.95 52.83
N ALA A 98 27.33 -65.19 53.12
CA ALA A 98 27.80 -64.13 52.23
C ALA A 98 28.26 -64.69 50.86
N ASP A 99 28.78 -65.92 50.87
CA ASP A 99 29.24 -66.65 49.71
C ASP A 99 28.79 -68.11 49.80
N GLY A 100 28.22 -68.65 48.72
CA GLY A 100 27.79 -70.05 48.63
C GLY A 100 26.27 -70.23 48.57
N LEU A 101 25.80 -71.40 49.02
CA LEU A 101 24.39 -71.81 48.96
C LEU A 101 23.81 -71.92 50.37
N THR A 102 22.71 -71.22 50.64
CA THR A 102 21.93 -71.36 51.88
C THR A 102 20.65 -72.14 51.60
N VAL A 103 20.46 -73.28 52.27
CA VAL A 103 19.25 -74.12 52.16
C VAL A 103 18.39 -73.95 53.40
N ILE A 104 17.15 -73.51 53.23
CA ILE A 104 16.18 -73.33 54.31
C ILE A 104 15.07 -74.37 54.18
N TYR A 105 14.87 -75.18 55.20
CA TYR A 105 13.83 -76.23 55.25
C TYR A 105 13.06 -76.18 56.57
N GLY A 106 11.90 -76.84 56.61
CA GLY A 106 11.02 -76.88 57.78
C GLY A 106 9.63 -77.38 57.39
N GLU A 107 8.76 -77.57 58.38
CA GLU A 107 7.40 -78.05 58.16
C GLU A 107 6.55 -77.08 57.32
N ASN A 108 5.48 -77.60 56.71
CA ASN A 108 4.50 -76.77 56.03
C ASN A 108 3.81 -75.84 57.05
N GLY A 109 3.67 -74.56 56.71
CA GLY A 109 3.12 -73.55 57.63
C GLY A 109 4.16 -72.80 58.48
N ALA A 110 5.42 -73.25 58.52
CA ALA A 110 6.50 -72.61 59.30
C ALA A 110 6.96 -71.21 58.80
N GLY A 111 6.27 -70.60 57.83
CA GLY A 111 6.56 -69.24 57.39
C GLY A 111 7.66 -69.08 56.32
N LYS A 112 8.24 -70.18 55.78
CA LYS A 112 9.29 -70.14 54.72
C LYS A 112 8.93 -69.24 53.54
N SER A 113 7.70 -69.38 53.02
CA SER A 113 7.20 -68.57 51.90
C SER A 113 7.02 -67.09 52.26
N SER A 114 6.76 -66.76 53.53
CA SER A 114 6.66 -65.37 53.98
C SER A 114 8.00 -64.66 53.90
N TYR A 115 9.10 -65.30 54.32
CA TYR A 115 10.45 -64.76 54.15
C TYR A 115 10.80 -64.56 52.67
N ALA A 116 10.48 -65.53 51.82
CA ALA A 116 10.70 -65.42 50.37
C ALA A 116 9.90 -64.26 49.76
N ARG A 117 8.64 -64.04 50.18
CA ARG A 117 7.81 -62.92 49.73
C ARG A 117 8.38 -61.56 50.13
N VAL A 118 8.90 -61.43 51.35
CA VAL A 118 9.56 -60.18 51.80
C VAL A 118 10.78 -59.87 50.92
N LEU A 119 11.61 -60.88 50.62
CA LEU A 119 12.73 -60.71 49.68
C LEU A 119 12.25 -60.42 48.26
N LYS A 120 11.16 -61.05 47.80
CA LYS A 120 10.56 -60.82 46.48
C LYS A 120 10.05 -59.38 46.31
N LYS A 121 9.48 -58.78 47.36
CA LYS A 121 9.09 -57.36 47.40
C LYS A 121 10.29 -56.42 47.55
N ALA A 122 11.33 -56.87 48.25
CA ALA A 122 12.47 -56.02 48.57
C ALA A 122 13.53 -55.92 47.48
N CYS A 123 13.79 -57.05 46.83
CA CYS A 123 14.73 -57.23 45.75
C CYS A 123 13.99 -57.22 44.40
N ARG A 124 14.71 -57.54 43.33
CA ARG A 124 14.16 -57.58 41.99
C ARG A 124 13.43 -58.90 41.71
N ALA A 125 12.14 -58.84 41.43
CA ALA A 125 11.34 -59.96 40.93
C ALA A 125 10.41 -59.50 39.80
N ILE A 126 10.09 -60.39 38.86
CA ILE A 126 9.22 -60.10 37.70
C ILE A 126 7.79 -59.81 38.11
N LYS A 127 7.28 -60.59 39.07
CA LYS A 127 5.91 -60.44 39.59
C LYS A 127 6.00 -59.83 40.98
N GLN A 128 5.53 -58.61 41.15
CA GLN A 128 5.52 -57.90 42.45
C GLN A 128 4.11 -57.67 43.00
N ASP A 129 3.08 -58.15 42.31
CA ASP A 129 1.65 -58.03 42.67
C ASP A 129 1.25 -59.01 43.79
N LEU A 130 1.98 -58.99 44.89
CA LEU A 130 1.74 -59.82 46.06
C LEU A 130 1.78 -58.95 47.30
N ASP A 131 0.63 -58.48 47.76
CA ASP A 131 0.58 -57.79 49.04
C ASP A 131 0.82 -58.80 50.17
N ILE A 132 1.77 -58.45 51.02
CA ILE A 132 2.12 -59.22 52.21
C ILE A 132 1.18 -58.75 53.31
N HIS A 133 0.32 -59.68 53.73
CA HIS A 133 -0.67 -59.46 54.79
C HIS A 133 -0.19 -60.01 56.14
N PRO A 134 -0.70 -59.46 57.26
CA PRO A 134 -0.46 -60.00 58.60
C PRO A 134 -1.07 -61.41 58.78
N ASN A 135 -0.75 -62.05 59.90
CA ASN A 135 -1.32 -63.34 60.26
C ASN A 135 -2.85 -63.24 60.38
N ALA A 136 -3.59 -64.02 59.58
CA ALA A 136 -5.05 -64.01 59.57
C ALA A 136 -5.68 -64.52 60.89
N PHE A 137 -4.91 -65.24 61.72
CA PHE A 137 -5.37 -65.79 63.00
C PHE A 137 -5.06 -64.91 64.21
N GLU A 138 -4.30 -63.83 64.03
CA GLU A 138 -3.93 -62.88 65.09
C GLU A 138 -4.65 -61.56 64.90
N LYS A 139 -5.04 -60.90 66.00
CA LYS A 139 -5.59 -59.55 65.93
C LYS A 139 -4.44 -58.55 65.74
N SER A 140 -4.11 -58.23 64.49
CA SER A 140 -3.14 -57.20 64.15
C SER A 140 -3.69 -56.22 63.11
N ASN A 141 -3.54 -54.92 63.38
CA ASN A 141 -3.83 -53.81 62.47
C ASN A 141 -2.54 -53.03 62.09
N GLY A 142 -1.36 -53.56 62.40
CA GLY A 142 -0.08 -52.87 62.18
C GLY A 142 0.45 -53.06 60.76
N GLU A 143 1.24 -52.09 60.29
CA GLU A 143 1.99 -52.23 59.04
C GLU A 143 3.04 -53.35 59.14
N GLY A 144 3.24 -54.08 58.05
CA GLY A 144 4.27 -55.11 57.96
C GLY A 144 5.66 -54.51 57.83
N THR A 145 6.58 -54.85 58.74
CA THR A 145 7.95 -54.31 58.72
C THR A 145 9.00 -55.42 58.69
N ALA A 146 10.17 -55.11 58.13
CA ALA A 146 11.32 -56.02 58.13
C ALA A 146 12.65 -55.26 58.09
N LYS A 147 13.72 -55.93 58.53
CA LYS A 147 15.10 -55.44 58.45
C LYS A 147 15.95 -56.38 57.61
N ILE A 148 16.55 -55.86 56.54
CA ILE A 148 17.46 -56.59 55.66
C ILE A 148 18.88 -56.07 55.90
N LYS A 149 19.78 -56.97 56.28
CA LYS A 149 21.20 -56.64 56.42
C LYS A 149 21.90 -57.03 55.13
N ILE A 150 22.63 -56.08 54.54
CA ILE A 150 23.41 -56.28 53.33
C ILE A 150 24.88 -55.97 53.55
N GLN A 151 25.70 -56.50 52.66
CA GLN A 151 27.10 -56.16 52.51
C GLN A 151 27.33 -55.63 51.10
N ILE A 152 27.88 -54.43 51.01
CA ILE A 152 28.32 -53.78 49.78
C ILE A 152 29.84 -53.65 49.89
N GLU A 153 30.57 -54.41 49.09
CA GLU A 153 32.03 -54.58 49.22
C GLU A 153 32.41 -55.00 50.66
N ASP A 154 33.12 -54.16 51.40
CA ASP A 154 33.53 -54.39 52.80
C ASP A 154 32.60 -53.73 53.82
N SER A 155 31.63 -52.93 53.38
CA SER A 155 30.69 -52.19 54.24
C SER A 155 29.42 -52.99 54.52
N LYS A 156 28.84 -52.83 55.71
CA LYS A 156 27.57 -53.49 56.10
C LYS A 156 26.50 -52.47 56.41
N GLU A 157 25.35 -52.60 55.76
CA GLU A 157 24.20 -51.71 55.91
C GLU A 157 22.98 -52.49 56.44
N ILE A 158 22.09 -51.82 57.18
CA ILE A 158 20.78 -52.36 57.58
C ILE A 158 19.68 -51.50 56.95
N ILE A 159 18.95 -52.10 56.01
CA ILE A 159 17.77 -51.50 55.39
C ILE A 159 16.55 -51.81 56.26
N LYS A 160 15.94 -50.77 56.84
CA LYS A 160 14.63 -50.85 57.49
C LYS A 160 13.57 -50.49 56.45
N ARG A 161 12.53 -51.32 56.29
CA ARG A 161 11.49 -51.10 55.28
C ARG A 161 10.12 -51.57 55.75
N ASN A 162 9.07 -50.99 55.17
CA ASN A 162 7.78 -51.66 55.14
C ASN A 162 7.81 -52.75 54.06
N VAL A 163 7.14 -53.87 54.33
CA VAL A 163 7.24 -55.07 53.47
C VAL A 163 6.55 -54.89 52.12
N ASN A 164 5.58 -53.97 52.03
CA ASN A 164 4.86 -53.64 50.79
C ASN A 164 5.38 -52.39 50.07
N ASP A 165 6.45 -51.76 50.57
CA ASP A 165 7.12 -50.66 49.87
C ASP A 165 7.70 -51.12 48.53
N LYS A 166 7.95 -50.14 47.64
CA LYS A 166 8.66 -50.37 46.38
C LYS A 166 10.04 -51.01 46.60
N PRO A 167 10.59 -51.73 45.61
CA PRO A 167 11.93 -52.31 45.68
C PRO A 167 12.99 -51.27 46.07
N ASN A 168 13.98 -51.68 46.87
CA ASN A 168 15.03 -50.77 47.30
C ASN A 168 16.14 -50.70 46.21
N PRO A 169 16.60 -49.51 45.79
CA PRO A 169 17.65 -49.36 44.80
C PRO A 169 18.92 -50.18 45.07
N ASN A 170 19.33 -50.28 46.34
CA ASN A 170 20.54 -51.02 46.75
C ASN A 170 20.39 -52.54 46.62
N LEU A 171 19.16 -53.05 46.43
CA LEU A 171 18.86 -54.48 46.28
C LEU A 171 18.52 -54.87 44.83
N ASN A 172 18.59 -53.94 43.88
CA ASN A 172 18.19 -54.17 42.49
C ASN A 172 19.08 -55.16 41.74
N SER A 173 20.33 -55.35 42.19
CA SER A 173 21.27 -56.33 41.64
C SER A 173 20.91 -57.78 42.02
N ILE A 174 20.02 -57.98 42.99
CA ILE A 174 19.64 -59.28 43.51
C ILE A 174 18.33 -59.73 42.87
N SER A 175 18.38 -60.84 42.14
CA SER A 175 17.21 -61.43 41.47
C SER A 175 16.59 -62.55 42.32
N ILE A 176 15.28 -62.44 42.57
CA ILE A 176 14.50 -63.47 43.26
C ILE A 176 13.71 -64.28 42.24
N TYR A 177 13.86 -65.60 42.31
CA TYR A 177 13.21 -66.54 41.41
C TYR A 177 12.35 -67.53 42.19
N ASP A 178 11.08 -67.64 41.82
CA ASP A 178 10.14 -68.64 42.34
C ASP A 178 9.30 -69.25 41.22
N ARG A 179 8.38 -70.16 41.57
CA ARG A 179 7.49 -70.83 40.62
C ARG A 179 6.64 -69.85 39.80
N GLU A 180 6.13 -68.79 40.42
CA GLU A 180 5.31 -67.81 39.73
C GLU A 180 6.13 -66.97 38.75
N CYS A 181 7.39 -66.65 39.09
CA CYS A 181 8.34 -66.06 38.15
C CYS A 181 8.58 -67.01 36.96
N ALA A 182 8.75 -68.32 37.20
CA ALA A 182 8.92 -69.31 36.14
C ALA A 182 7.73 -69.36 35.18
N GLU A 183 6.51 -69.39 35.71
CA GLU A 183 5.26 -69.37 34.93
C GLU A 183 5.18 -68.09 34.07
N ALA A 184 5.48 -66.92 34.65
CA ALA A 184 5.53 -65.65 33.91
C ALA A 184 6.56 -65.64 32.76
N TYR A 185 7.72 -66.28 32.93
CA TYR A 185 8.72 -66.43 31.86
C TYR A 185 8.20 -67.30 30.71
N THR A 186 7.47 -68.38 31.02
CA THR A 186 6.98 -69.33 30.01
C THR A 186 5.74 -68.84 29.24
N GLU A 187 4.92 -67.99 29.85
CA GLU A 187 3.67 -67.49 29.25
C GLU A 187 3.89 -66.34 28.24
N GLY A 188 5.13 -65.92 27.99
CA GLY A 188 5.42 -64.83 27.03
C GLY A 188 4.89 -63.44 27.44
N LYS A 189 4.36 -63.31 28.67
CA LYS A 189 3.90 -62.04 29.25
C LYS A 189 5.06 -61.09 29.63
N VAL A 190 6.30 -61.54 29.48
CA VAL A 190 7.51 -60.75 29.71
C VAL A 190 8.09 -60.35 28.35
N MET A 191 7.52 -59.30 27.76
CA MET A 191 8.01 -58.64 26.53
C MET A 191 9.16 -57.65 26.80
N ASP A 192 9.78 -57.67 27.98
CA ASP A 192 10.91 -56.78 28.27
C ASP A 192 12.06 -57.59 28.88
N ILE A 193 13.21 -57.50 28.21
CA ILE A 193 14.49 -58.09 28.59
C ILE A 193 14.72 -57.82 30.09
N PRO A 194 14.82 -58.84 30.96
CA PRO A 194 14.99 -58.69 32.40
C PRO A 194 16.39 -58.19 32.77
N TYR A 195 17.08 -57.48 31.90
CA TYR A 195 18.29 -56.71 32.19
C TYR A 195 18.38 -55.66 31.08
N LEU A 196 17.70 -54.53 31.27
CA LEU A 196 17.95 -53.34 30.47
C LEU A 196 18.92 -52.47 31.26
N PRO A 197 20.23 -52.47 30.91
CA PRO A 197 21.22 -51.55 31.47
C PRO A 197 20.67 -50.12 31.56
N SER A 198 21.07 -49.38 32.59
CA SER A 198 20.68 -47.97 32.79
C SER A 198 20.89 -47.15 31.51
N ASP A 199 22.00 -47.40 30.82
CA ASP A 199 22.34 -46.78 29.53
C ASP A 199 21.27 -47.00 28.44
N LEU A 200 20.74 -48.22 28.31
CA LEU A 200 19.68 -48.53 27.34
C LEU A 200 18.31 -48.01 27.78
N ARG A 201 18.09 -47.87 29.10
CA ARG A 201 16.90 -47.19 29.63
C ARG A 201 16.92 -45.70 29.29
N SER A 202 18.06 -45.03 29.40
CA SER A 202 18.24 -43.64 28.97
C SER A 202 17.97 -43.48 27.48
N MET A 203 18.37 -44.43 26.63
CA MET A 203 18.02 -44.41 25.20
C MET A 203 16.51 -44.53 24.97
N LYS A 204 15.82 -45.45 25.67
CA LYS A 204 14.36 -45.58 25.60
C LYS A 204 13.67 -44.28 26.06
N GLN A 205 14.20 -43.66 27.12
CA GLN A 205 13.66 -42.40 27.62
C GLN A 205 13.89 -41.24 26.65
N MET A 206 15.04 -41.17 25.99
CA MET A 206 15.29 -40.18 24.92
C MET A 206 14.26 -40.29 23.80
N VAL A 207 13.91 -41.52 23.37
CA VAL A 207 12.87 -41.74 22.36
C VAL A 207 11.51 -41.24 22.84
N ASN A 208 11.16 -41.49 24.12
CA ASN A 208 9.92 -40.99 24.70
C ASN A 208 9.86 -39.46 24.69
N GLU A 209 10.93 -38.78 25.11
CA GLU A 209 10.97 -37.31 25.11
C GLU A 209 10.91 -36.74 23.68
N GLN A 210 11.53 -37.38 22.69
CA GLN A 210 11.39 -36.99 21.27
C GLN A 210 9.95 -37.13 20.77
N ASN A 211 9.24 -38.19 21.17
CA ASN A 211 7.83 -38.37 20.82
C ASN A 211 6.95 -37.27 21.47
N LEU A 212 7.21 -36.90 22.72
CA LEU A 212 6.50 -35.80 23.38
C LEU A 212 6.77 -34.44 22.69
N ILE A 213 8.01 -34.17 22.28
CA ILE A 213 8.34 -32.98 21.49
C ILE A 213 7.60 -32.99 20.14
N ARG A 214 7.53 -34.15 19.47
CA ARG A 214 6.78 -34.32 18.22
C ARG A 214 5.28 -34.07 18.42
N GLU A 215 4.70 -34.58 19.49
CA GLU A 215 3.28 -34.34 19.83
C GLU A 215 3.02 -32.84 20.05
N SER A 216 3.88 -32.17 20.82
CA SER A 216 3.79 -30.71 21.02
C SER A 216 3.86 -29.92 19.70
N LEU A 217 4.75 -30.30 18.78
CA LEU A 217 4.82 -29.69 17.45
C LEU A 217 3.58 -29.96 16.62
N GLN A 218 3.03 -31.17 16.69
CA GLN A 218 1.82 -31.53 15.97
C GLN A 218 0.61 -30.73 16.48
N ASP A 219 0.52 -30.52 17.79
CA ASP A 219 -0.51 -29.69 18.41
C ASP A 219 -0.40 -28.22 17.98
N GLU A 220 0.81 -27.66 17.92
CA GLU A 220 1.04 -26.32 17.38
C GLU A 220 0.64 -26.21 15.90
N ILE A 221 1.01 -27.20 15.07
CA ILE A 221 0.61 -27.25 13.66
C ILE A 221 -0.90 -27.29 13.51
N ASN A 222 -1.59 -28.11 14.33
CA ASN A 222 -3.04 -28.24 14.26
C ASN A 222 -3.72 -26.93 14.67
N LYS A 223 -3.24 -26.26 15.73
CA LYS A 223 -3.76 -24.94 16.13
C LYS A 223 -3.61 -23.89 15.02
N ILE A 224 -2.44 -23.82 14.39
CA ILE A 224 -2.20 -22.89 13.27
C ILE A 224 -3.14 -23.20 12.10
N LYS A 225 -3.41 -24.48 11.82
CA LYS A 225 -4.38 -24.87 10.78
C LYS A 225 -5.80 -24.45 11.14
N GLU A 226 -6.24 -24.66 12.38
CA GLU A 226 -7.56 -24.20 12.85
C GLU A 226 -7.68 -22.68 12.74
N GLU A 227 -6.63 -21.93 13.07
CA GLU A 227 -6.58 -20.47 12.87
C GLU A 227 -6.69 -20.09 11.39
N ILE A 228 -5.97 -20.78 10.50
CA ILE A 228 -6.07 -20.55 9.04
C ILE A 228 -7.47 -20.86 8.52
N GLU A 229 -8.06 -22.00 8.90
CA GLU A 229 -9.43 -22.36 8.50
C GLU A 229 -10.45 -21.33 8.99
N SER A 230 -10.27 -20.79 10.21
CA SER A 230 -11.13 -19.72 10.72
C SER A 230 -11.00 -18.43 9.91
N LEU A 231 -9.79 -18.08 9.49
CA LEU A 231 -9.54 -16.93 8.62
C LEU A 231 -10.13 -17.15 7.22
N GLU A 232 -10.01 -18.34 6.64
CA GLU A 232 -10.63 -18.66 5.34
C GLU A 232 -12.14 -18.42 5.36
N VAL A 233 -12.83 -18.76 6.45
CA VAL A 233 -14.27 -18.48 6.62
C VAL A 233 -14.56 -16.98 6.68
N GLU A 234 -13.72 -16.17 7.32
CA GLU A 234 -13.87 -14.70 7.31
C GLU A 234 -13.61 -14.11 5.91
N LEU A 235 -12.72 -14.73 5.13
CA LEU A 235 -12.37 -14.27 3.79
C LEU A 235 -13.40 -14.69 2.73
N ASP A 236 -14.24 -15.70 2.99
CA ASP A 236 -15.41 -16.05 2.15
C ASP A 236 -16.46 -14.93 2.08
N GLU A 237 -16.44 -13.97 3.00
CA GLU A 237 -17.31 -12.78 2.92
C GLU A 237 -16.90 -11.80 1.81
N PHE A 238 -15.68 -11.93 1.25
CA PHE A 238 -15.24 -11.13 0.12
C PHE A 238 -15.92 -11.62 -1.17
N PRO A 239 -16.61 -10.74 -1.92
CA PRO A 239 -17.23 -11.13 -3.19
C PRO A 239 -16.18 -11.61 -4.19
N GLU A 240 -16.39 -12.77 -4.83
CA GLU A 240 -15.46 -13.29 -5.86
C GLU A 240 -15.26 -12.33 -7.04
N ASP A 241 -16.26 -11.46 -7.28
CA ASP A 241 -16.26 -10.45 -8.34
C ASP A 241 -15.39 -9.21 -8.00
N ASP A 242 -14.91 -9.11 -6.76
CA ASP A 242 -14.11 -7.99 -6.29
C ASP A 242 -12.64 -8.13 -6.74
N LYS A 243 -12.02 -6.99 -7.08
CA LYS A 243 -10.59 -6.92 -7.44
C LYS A 243 -9.66 -7.33 -6.30
N ILE A 244 -10.15 -7.29 -5.06
CA ILE A 244 -9.41 -7.64 -3.84
C ILE A 244 -9.40 -9.16 -3.60
N TYR A 245 -10.43 -9.90 -4.06
CA TYR A 245 -10.59 -11.33 -3.80
C TYR A 245 -9.40 -12.19 -4.25
N PRO A 246 -8.82 -12.01 -5.46
CA PRO A 246 -7.64 -12.78 -5.87
C PRO A 246 -6.41 -12.54 -4.99
N ILE A 247 -6.29 -11.34 -4.41
CA ILE A 247 -5.16 -10.95 -3.55
C ILE A 247 -5.32 -11.62 -2.19
N VAL A 248 -6.52 -11.53 -1.63
CA VAL A 248 -6.92 -12.18 -0.37
C VAL A 248 -6.76 -13.71 -0.46
N ASN A 249 -7.22 -14.33 -1.53
CA ASN A 249 -7.11 -15.78 -1.73
C ASN A 249 -5.67 -16.26 -2.01
N SER A 250 -4.74 -15.34 -2.33
CA SER A 250 -3.34 -15.65 -2.59
C SER A 250 -2.41 -15.38 -1.40
N LEU A 251 -2.97 -15.01 -0.24
CA LEU A 251 -2.20 -14.68 0.96
C LEU A 251 -1.31 -15.86 1.38
N SER A 252 -0.01 -15.59 1.43
CA SER A 252 1.03 -16.52 1.86
C SER A 252 2.15 -15.79 2.60
N HIS A 253 3.14 -16.55 3.11
CA HIS A 253 4.35 -15.98 3.74
C HIS A 253 5.19 -15.09 2.80
N ASN A 254 4.96 -15.13 1.49
CA ASN A 254 5.64 -14.29 0.50
C ASN A 254 4.82 -13.07 0.07
N THR A 255 3.69 -12.81 0.73
CA THR A 255 2.83 -11.67 0.38
C THR A 255 3.53 -10.37 0.70
N ASP A 256 3.48 -9.45 -0.26
CA ASP A 256 3.97 -8.08 -0.11
C ASP A 256 2.99 -7.26 0.74
N LEU A 257 3.34 -7.05 2.01
CA LEU A 257 2.52 -6.30 2.96
C LEU A 257 2.38 -4.82 2.60
N GLU A 258 3.35 -4.24 1.87
CA GLU A 258 3.27 -2.84 1.43
C GLU A 258 2.15 -2.68 0.39
N LYS A 259 2.08 -3.56 -0.61
CA LYS A 259 1.00 -3.57 -1.60
C LYS A 259 -0.37 -3.83 -0.99
N LEU A 260 -0.44 -4.66 0.06
CA LEU A 260 -1.70 -4.89 0.77
C LEU A 260 -2.15 -3.64 1.52
N SER A 261 -1.21 -2.86 2.06
CA SER A 261 -1.50 -1.61 2.75
C SER A 261 -2.03 -0.51 1.81
N GLU A 262 -1.67 -0.53 0.53
CA GLU A 262 -2.22 0.37 -0.50
C GLU A 262 -3.69 0.07 -0.84
N LEU A 263 -4.17 -1.14 -0.53
CA LEU A 263 -5.56 -1.56 -0.70
C LEU A 263 -6.42 -1.22 0.52
N ARG A 264 -5.87 -0.56 1.55
CA ARG A 264 -6.67 -0.06 2.65
C ARG A 264 -7.76 0.85 2.09
N GLY A 265 -9.00 0.54 2.46
CA GLY A 265 -10.12 1.44 2.27
C GLY A 265 -9.92 2.76 3.02
N LEU A 266 -10.97 3.57 3.06
CA LEU A 266 -10.95 4.86 3.73
C LEU A 266 -10.60 4.70 5.21
N ASN A 267 -9.70 5.55 5.70
CA ASN A 267 -9.38 5.60 7.13
C ASN A 267 -10.49 6.30 7.93
N ASP A 268 -10.47 6.18 9.26
CA ASP A 268 -11.51 6.71 10.14
C ASP A 268 -11.75 8.23 9.95
N GLN A 269 -10.70 9.00 9.65
CA GLN A 269 -10.82 10.44 9.39
C GLN A 269 -11.50 10.71 8.05
N GLU A 270 -11.18 9.91 7.04
CA GLU A 270 -11.82 9.99 5.71
C GLU A 270 -13.28 9.59 5.77
N ILE A 271 -13.64 8.58 6.58
CA ILE A 271 -15.03 8.17 6.83
C ILE A 271 -15.81 9.31 7.51
N GLU A 272 -15.26 9.90 8.58
CA GLU A 272 -15.89 11.03 9.29
C GLU A 272 -16.08 12.24 8.36
N GLN A 273 -15.11 12.51 7.49
CA GLN A 273 -15.19 13.55 6.49
C GLN A 273 -16.27 13.26 5.44
N LEU A 274 -16.40 12.01 5.00
CA LEU A 274 -17.41 11.59 4.03
C LEU A 274 -18.82 11.71 4.62
N GLU A 275 -19.03 11.30 5.86
CA GLU A 275 -20.30 11.48 6.58
C GLU A 275 -20.66 12.97 6.74
N LYS A 276 -19.66 13.81 7.02
CA LYS A 276 -19.85 15.26 7.10
C LYS A 276 -20.28 15.83 5.76
N TRP A 277 -19.62 15.47 4.66
CA TRP A 277 -20.02 15.90 3.32
C TRP A 277 -21.41 15.41 2.94
N GLU A 278 -21.77 14.18 3.32
CA GLU A 278 -23.10 13.64 3.05
C GLU A 278 -24.19 14.40 3.83
N LYS A 279 -23.93 14.75 5.10
CA LYS A 279 -24.82 15.61 5.90
C LYS A 279 -24.93 17.00 5.29
N GLU A 280 -23.83 17.61 4.87
CA GLU A 280 -23.83 18.92 4.19
C GLU A 280 -24.57 18.88 2.85
N LEU A 281 -24.47 17.76 2.11
CA LEU A 281 -25.17 17.55 0.85
C LEU A 281 -26.68 17.35 1.06
N LYS A 282 -27.09 16.57 2.06
CA LYS A 282 -28.51 16.37 2.42
C LYS A 282 -29.16 17.61 3.03
N ALA A 283 -28.41 18.39 3.81
CA ALA A 283 -28.87 19.67 4.37
C ALA A 283 -28.91 20.80 3.32
N SER A 284 -28.20 20.60 2.21
CA SER A 284 -28.21 21.50 1.06
C SER A 284 -29.44 21.24 0.20
N ASP A 285 -30.43 22.12 0.31
CA ASP A 285 -31.55 22.21 -0.63
C ASP A 285 -31.02 22.50 -2.06
N PRO A 286 -31.09 21.53 -3.00
CA PRO A 286 -30.58 21.70 -4.35
C PRO A 286 -31.25 22.85 -5.10
N GLU A 287 -32.52 23.16 -4.82
CA GLU A 287 -33.22 24.29 -5.42
C GLU A 287 -32.65 25.63 -4.94
N LYS A 288 -32.31 25.74 -3.66
CA LYS A 288 -31.67 26.96 -3.11
C LYS A 288 -30.28 27.18 -3.70
N ARG A 289 -29.49 26.11 -3.88
CA ARG A 289 -28.18 26.21 -4.56
C ARG A 289 -28.34 26.58 -6.03
N GLN A 290 -29.27 25.95 -6.74
CA GLN A 290 -29.54 26.27 -8.15
C GLN A 290 -30.02 27.73 -8.31
N LYS A 291 -30.91 28.21 -7.44
CA LYS A 291 -31.34 29.62 -7.41
C LYS A 291 -30.18 30.58 -7.13
N LYS A 292 -29.27 30.22 -6.22
CA LYS A 292 -28.07 31.03 -5.93
C LYS A 292 -27.12 31.07 -7.14
N ILE A 293 -26.90 29.94 -7.80
CA ILE A 293 -26.08 29.85 -9.02
C ILE A 293 -26.69 30.70 -10.13
N SER A 294 -27.98 30.55 -10.43
CA SER A 294 -28.63 31.33 -11.49
C SER A 294 -28.62 32.84 -11.19
N THR A 295 -28.78 33.24 -9.92
CA THR A 295 -28.65 34.65 -9.50
C THR A 295 -27.24 35.18 -9.75
N LEU A 296 -26.19 34.40 -9.40
CA LEU A 296 -24.80 34.79 -9.63
C LEU A 296 -24.45 34.83 -11.12
N GLU A 297 -24.98 33.91 -11.92
CA GLU A 297 -24.81 33.91 -13.38
C GLU A 297 -25.47 35.12 -14.03
N SER A 298 -26.69 35.49 -13.59
CA SER A 298 -27.35 36.73 -14.03
C SER A 298 -26.49 37.95 -13.70
N LYS A 299 -26.04 38.09 -12.43
CA LYS A 299 -25.17 39.20 -12.01
C LYS A 299 -23.87 39.29 -12.83
N LYS A 300 -23.26 38.15 -13.13
CA LYS A 300 -22.06 38.07 -13.98
C LYS A 300 -22.35 38.54 -15.41
N SER A 301 -23.46 38.09 -15.99
CA SER A 301 -23.90 38.51 -17.32
C SER A 301 -24.18 40.01 -17.39
N ASP A 302 -24.90 40.55 -16.40
CA ASP A 302 -25.24 41.96 -16.32
C ASP A 302 -23.99 42.83 -16.19
N THR A 303 -23.06 42.45 -15.31
CA THR A 303 -21.78 43.16 -15.13
C THR A 303 -20.94 43.12 -16.41
N LYS A 304 -20.89 41.99 -17.11
CA LYS A 304 -20.19 41.87 -18.40
C LYS A 304 -20.80 42.80 -19.45
N ASN A 305 -22.13 42.84 -19.55
CA ASN A 305 -22.83 43.71 -20.49
C ASN A 305 -22.54 45.20 -20.23
N ILE A 306 -22.47 45.60 -18.97
CA ILE A 306 -22.08 46.96 -18.56
C ILE A 306 -20.65 47.26 -19.06
N VAL A 307 -19.69 46.39 -18.74
CA VAL A 307 -18.28 46.57 -19.15
C VAL A 307 -18.14 46.65 -20.67
N ASP A 308 -18.81 45.77 -21.42
CA ASP A 308 -18.75 45.75 -22.88
C ASP A 308 -19.35 47.02 -23.50
N ARG A 309 -20.41 47.59 -22.90
CA ARG A 309 -20.99 48.86 -23.34
C ARG A 309 -20.10 50.05 -23.02
N LEU A 310 -19.53 50.12 -21.81
CA LEU A 310 -18.58 51.18 -21.44
C LEU A 310 -17.34 51.18 -22.33
N ASN A 311 -16.81 50.00 -22.67
CA ASN A 311 -15.71 49.87 -23.61
C ASN A 311 -16.08 50.34 -25.03
N LYS A 312 -17.32 50.14 -25.47
CA LYS A 312 -17.79 50.68 -26.77
C LYS A 312 -17.90 52.20 -26.75
N ILE A 313 -18.41 52.77 -25.65
CA ILE A 313 -18.49 54.22 -25.45
C ILE A 313 -17.08 54.83 -25.46
N ASP A 314 -16.15 54.27 -24.66
CA ASP A 314 -14.76 54.72 -24.61
C ASP A 314 -14.08 54.71 -25.99
N ARG A 315 -14.21 53.60 -26.75
CA ARG A 315 -13.62 53.51 -28.09
C ARG A 315 -14.18 54.53 -29.07
N ASN A 316 -15.51 54.72 -29.07
CA ASN A 316 -16.13 55.64 -30.01
C ASN A 316 -15.87 57.10 -29.61
N ILE A 317 -15.94 57.43 -28.32
CA ILE A 317 -15.81 58.82 -27.87
C ILE A 317 -14.35 59.20 -27.70
N ASN A 318 -13.59 58.51 -26.86
CA ASN A 318 -12.23 58.93 -26.54
C ASN A 318 -11.26 58.71 -27.68
N LYS A 319 -11.33 57.57 -28.38
CA LYS A 319 -10.37 57.27 -29.45
C LYS A 319 -10.79 57.85 -30.80
N ARG A 320 -12.04 57.66 -31.21
CA ARG A 320 -12.46 58.05 -32.57
C ARG A 320 -12.89 59.51 -32.67
N LEU A 321 -13.54 60.10 -31.66
CA LEU A 321 -13.98 61.50 -31.74
C LEU A 321 -12.81 62.47 -31.58
N VAL A 322 -11.84 62.16 -30.72
CA VAL A 322 -10.72 63.05 -30.42
C VAL A 322 -9.64 62.99 -31.51
N GLU A 323 -9.32 61.80 -32.03
CA GLU A 323 -8.19 61.64 -32.95
C GLU A 323 -8.62 61.38 -34.40
N VAL A 324 -9.60 60.51 -34.62
CA VAL A 324 -9.94 60.02 -35.96
C VAL A 324 -10.85 61.01 -36.70
N PHE A 325 -11.86 61.54 -36.04
CA PHE A 325 -12.85 62.42 -36.67
C PHE A 325 -12.27 63.77 -37.14
N PRO A 326 -11.43 64.49 -36.36
CA PRO A 326 -10.83 65.74 -36.82
C PRO A 326 -9.87 65.52 -38.00
N ASN A 327 -9.11 64.43 -37.98
CA ASN A 327 -8.26 64.04 -39.10
C ASN A 327 -9.07 63.69 -40.35
N LEU A 328 -10.21 63.00 -40.19
CA LEU A 328 -11.12 62.70 -41.30
C LEU A 328 -11.72 63.96 -41.92
N ILE A 329 -12.13 64.93 -41.10
CA ILE A 329 -12.61 66.23 -41.59
C ILE A 329 -11.50 66.97 -42.34
N ARG A 330 -10.28 67.00 -41.79
CA ARG A 330 -9.11 67.63 -42.43
C ARG A 330 -8.77 66.98 -43.77
N ASP A 331 -8.82 65.65 -43.85
CA ASP A 331 -8.61 64.92 -45.11
C ASP A 331 -9.67 65.27 -46.16
N ILE A 332 -10.95 65.31 -45.76
CA ILE A 332 -12.05 65.69 -46.66
C ILE A 332 -11.85 67.11 -47.17
N GLN A 333 -11.43 68.05 -46.31
CA GLN A 333 -11.18 69.43 -46.72
C GLN A 333 -10.01 69.52 -47.68
N THR A 334 -8.89 68.85 -47.37
CA THR A 334 -7.70 68.81 -48.24
C THR A 334 -8.03 68.25 -49.63
N LEU A 335 -8.87 67.21 -49.70
CA LEU A 335 -9.32 66.63 -50.96
C LEU A 335 -10.28 67.55 -51.73
N LYS A 336 -11.12 68.34 -51.05
CA LYS A 336 -11.96 69.36 -51.69
C LYS A 336 -11.10 70.48 -52.29
N ASP A 337 -10.16 70.99 -51.53
CA ASP A 337 -9.25 72.05 -51.98
C ASP A 337 -8.44 71.56 -53.19
N SER A 338 -7.97 70.31 -53.17
CA SER A 338 -7.29 69.67 -54.31
C SER A 338 -8.20 69.52 -55.54
N GLN A 339 -9.50 69.23 -55.35
CA GLN A 339 -10.47 69.16 -56.44
C GLN A 339 -10.71 70.54 -57.07
N GLU A 340 -10.72 71.60 -56.26
CA GLU A 340 -10.94 72.97 -56.70
C GLU A 340 -9.73 73.49 -57.51
N MET A 341 -8.51 73.29 -57.02
CA MET A 341 -7.28 73.63 -57.75
C MET A 341 -7.21 72.94 -59.12
N LEU A 342 -7.57 71.66 -59.19
CA LEU A 342 -7.60 70.95 -60.48
C LEU A 342 -8.68 71.48 -61.42
N LYS A 343 -9.81 72.00 -60.93
CA LYS A 343 -10.82 72.60 -61.80
C LYS A 343 -10.33 73.91 -62.41
N GLU A 344 -9.64 74.73 -61.63
CA GLU A 344 -9.03 75.99 -62.11
C GLU A 344 -8.00 75.74 -63.23
N GLU A 345 -7.21 74.66 -63.13
CA GLU A 345 -6.20 74.32 -64.16
C GLU A 345 -6.79 73.93 -65.53
N PHE A 346 -8.08 73.58 -65.62
CA PHE A 346 -8.77 73.21 -66.86
C PHE A 346 -9.85 74.21 -67.30
N GLU A 347 -9.79 75.46 -66.81
CA GLU A 347 -10.78 76.51 -67.09
C GLU A 347 -10.97 76.81 -68.60
N ASN A 348 -9.91 76.62 -69.41
CA ASN A 348 -9.93 76.81 -70.87
C ASN A 348 -10.18 75.53 -71.69
N ALA A 349 -10.57 74.41 -71.04
CA ALA A 349 -10.81 73.14 -71.71
C ALA A 349 -12.22 73.04 -72.33
N LEU A 350 -12.45 72.02 -73.17
CA LEU A 350 -13.77 71.77 -73.74
C LEU A 350 -14.78 71.44 -72.63
N PRO A 351 -16.05 71.89 -72.72
CA PRO A 351 -17.09 71.51 -71.77
C PRO A 351 -17.20 69.98 -71.67
N GLY A 352 -17.13 69.45 -70.44
CA GLY A 352 -17.12 68.01 -70.18
C GLY A 352 -15.74 67.37 -70.15
N THR A 353 -14.65 68.12 -70.37
CA THR A 353 -13.28 67.65 -70.05
C THR A 353 -13.22 67.31 -68.56
N GLY A 354 -12.74 66.10 -68.24
CA GLY A 354 -12.65 65.60 -66.87
C GLY A 354 -13.82 64.72 -66.40
N ASN A 355 -14.91 64.58 -67.16
CA ASN A 355 -15.97 63.63 -66.81
C ASN A 355 -15.55 62.16 -67.08
N GLU A 356 -16.37 61.20 -66.65
CA GLU A 356 -16.05 59.77 -66.82
C GLU A 356 -15.88 59.33 -68.28
N ALA A 357 -16.64 59.93 -69.21
CA ALA A 357 -16.50 59.62 -70.64
C ALA A 357 -15.13 60.08 -71.17
N TRP A 358 -14.70 61.28 -70.79
CA TRP A 358 -13.40 61.83 -71.15
C TRP A 358 -12.24 61.06 -70.50
N LYS A 359 -12.36 60.72 -69.20
CA LYS A 359 -11.37 59.87 -68.50
C LYS A 359 -11.23 58.50 -69.17
N THR A 360 -12.35 57.90 -69.59
CA THR A 360 -12.37 56.61 -70.30
C THR A 360 -11.69 56.72 -71.66
N LEU A 361 -11.98 57.78 -72.42
CA LEU A 361 -11.34 58.06 -73.70
C LEU A 361 -9.82 58.17 -73.55
N TRP A 362 -9.34 58.93 -72.57
CA TRP A 362 -7.90 59.09 -72.34
C TRP A 362 -7.22 57.79 -71.92
N LYS A 363 -7.83 57.01 -71.01
CA LYS A 363 -7.30 55.69 -70.62
C LYS A 363 -7.23 54.74 -71.80
N ALA A 364 -8.26 54.74 -72.66
CA ALA A 364 -8.26 53.95 -73.89
C ALA A 364 -7.15 54.41 -74.87
N ALA A 365 -6.95 55.72 -74.99
CA ALA A 365 -5.86 56.29 -75.80
C ALA A 365 -4.47 55.89 -75.28
N LYS A 366 -4.25 55.99 -73.96
CA LYS A 366 -3.02 55.56 -73.28
C LYS A 366 -2.78 54.06 -73.49
N ASN A 367 -3.79 53.22 -73.29
CA ASN A 367 -3.69 51.79 -73.53
C ASN A 367 -3.39 51.47 -75.00
N PHE A 368 -4.04 52.13 -75.95
CA PHE A 368 -3.75 51.94 -77.37
C PHE A 368 -2.31 52.34 -77.73
N SER A 369 -1.82 53.43 -77.13
CA SER A 369 -0.44 53.87 -77.28
C SER A 369 0.55 52.79 -76.85
N VAL A 370 0.43 52.31 -75.62
CA VAL A 370 1.42 51.40 -75.00
C VAL A 370 1.32 49.99 -75.59
N GLU A 371 0.11 49.48 -75.81
CA GLU A 371 -0.10 48.08 -76.21
C GLU A 371 0.00 47.86 -77.73
N TYR A 372 -0.30 48.87 -78.56
CA TYR A 372 -0.46 48.69 -80.00
C TYR A 372 0.38 49.65 -80.85
N ALA A 373 0.22 50.97 -80.67
CA ALA A 373 0.83 51.96 -81.56
C ALA A 373 2.34 52.15 -81.33
N TYR A 374 2.76 52.16 -80.07
CA TYR A 374 4.11 52.43 -79.61
C TYR A 374 4.50 51.41 -78.53
N LYS A 375 4.55 50.13 -78.93
CA LYS A 375 4.97 49.03 -78.07
C LYS A 375 6.31 49.32 -77.38
N ASP A 376 6.39 48.95 -76.10
CA ASP A 376 7.57 49.08 -75.24
C ASP A 376 8.02 50.53 -74.98
N LYS A 377 7.15 51.53 -75.22
CA LYS A 377 7.38 52.93 -74.85
C LYS A 377 6.32 53.43 -73.87
N GLU A 378 6.76 54.20 -72.87
CA GLU A 378 5.85 54.87 -71.93
C GLU A 378 5.08 56.00 -72.60
N PHE A 379 3.81 56.14 -72.26
CA PHE A 379 2.96 57.24 -72.74
C PHE A 379 3.17 58.49 -71.87
N PRO A 380 3.26 59.71 -72.45
CA PRO A 380 3.10 60.04 -73.87
C PRO A 380 4.37 59.79 -74.71
N VAL A 381 4.20 59.18 -75.88
CA VAL A 381 5.29 59.04 -76.86
C VAL A 381 5.28 60.25 -77.79
N LEU A 382 6.29 61.12 -77.68
CA LEU A 382 6.41 62.35 -78.48
C LEU A 382 7.28 62.17 -79.72
N GLU A 383 8.21 61.22 -79.71
CA GLU A 383 9.13 60.95 -80.81
C GLU A 383 9.29 59.44 -81.08
N LYS A 384 9.39 59.08 -82.37
CA LYS A 384 9.69 57.73 -82.83
C LYS A 384 10.63 57.79 -84.02
N ASP A 385 11.73 57.04 -83.95
CA ASP A 385 12.72 56.90 -85.03
C ASP A 385 13.22 58.25 -85.57
N GLY A 386 13.45 59.22 -84.67
CA GLY A 386 13.93 60.57 -85.00
C GLY A 386 12.89 61.51 -85.62
N ASN A 387 11.61 61.11 -85.67
CA ASN A 387 10.51 61.91 -86.19
C ASN A 387 9.44 62.15 -85.11
N PRO A 388 8.65 63.25 -85.21
CA PRO A 388 7.52 63.50 -84.33
C PRO A 388 6.53 62.33 -84.37
N ALA A 389 6.22 61.77 -83.20
CA ALA A 389 5.24 60.71 -83.09
C ALA A 389 3.85 61.24 -83.48
N LYS A 390 2.98 60.35 -83.97
CA LYS A 390 1.58 60.68 -84.28
C LYS A 390 0.72 60.56 -83.04
N CYS A 391 -0.17 61.53 -82.84
CA CYS A 391 -1.21 61.48 -81.82
C CYS A 391 -2.08 60.23 -81.98
N VAL A 392 -2.24 59.44 -80.92
CA VAL A 392 -3.01 58.19 -80.95
C VAL A 392 -4.52 58.39 -81.21
N LEU A 393 -5.03 59.62 -81.03
CA LEU A 393 -6.43 59.96 -81.29
C LEU A 393 -6.65 60.54 -82.69
N CYS A 394 -5.95 61.62 -83.04
CA CYS A 394 -6.17 62.33 -84.31
C CYS A 394 -5.18 61.98 -85.43
N GLN A 395 -4.15 61.18 -85.14
CA GLN A 395 -3.10 60.74 -86.08
C GLN A 395 -2.21 61.86 -86.65
N GLN A 396 -2.32 63.08 -86.12
CA GLN A 396 -1.46 64.21 -86.50
C GLN A 396 -0.08 64.14 -85.82
N PRO A 397 1.00 64.61 -86.47
CA PRO A 397 2.33 64.71 -85.85
C PRO A 397 2.33 65.61 -84.59
N LEU A 398 2.96 65.16 -83.51
CA LEU A 398 3.06 65.88 -82.23
C LEU A 398 4.23 66.88 -82.25
N GLU A 399 4.15 67.89 -83.10
CA GLU A 399 5.21 68.89 -83.32
C GLU A 399 5.04 70.18 -82.49
N GLU A 400 3.88 70.37 -81.87
CA GLU A 400 3.54 71.59 -81.13
C GLU A 400 4.34 71.72 -79.82
N LYS A 401 4.96 72.89 -79.57
CA LYS A 401 5.65 73.18 -78.31
C LYS A 401 4.67 73.12 -77.13
N GLY A 402 5.07 72.45 -76.05
CA GLY A 402 4.26 72.30 -74.83
C GLY A 402 3.29 71.11 -74.83
N ILE A 403 3.38 70.22 -75.82
CA ILE A 403 2.54 69.03 -75.88
C ILE A 403 2.86 68.03 -74.76
N GLU A 404 4.14 67.90 -74.38
CA GLU A 404 4.59 67.07 -73.25
C GLU A 404 3.90 67.47 -71.94
N GLU A 405 3.96 68.76 -71.61
CA GLU A 405 3.32 69.33 -70.42
C GLU A 405 1.81 69.11 -70.45
N ARG A 406 1.17 69.27 -71.62
CA ARG A 406 -0.27 69.07 -71.76
C ARG A 406 -0.67 67.61 -71.52
N TYR A 407 0.08 66.66 -72.07
CA TYR A 407 -0.18 65.23 -71.84
C TYR A 407 0.09 64.84 -70.39
N ASN A 408 1.20 65.29 -69.80
CA ASN A 408 1.52 65.03 -68.39
C ASN A 408 0.48 65.64 -67.44
N ARG A 409 -0.08 66.82 -67.76
CA ARG A 409 -1.20 67.41 -67.00
C ARG A 409 -2.45 66.54 -67.07
N PHE A 410 -2.84 66.08 -68.26
CA PHE A 410 -4.01 65.21 -68.41
C PHE A 410 -3.82 63.85 -67.70
N ASP A 411 -2.62 63.30 -67.75
CA ASP A 411 -2.31 62.02 -67.09
C ASP A 411 -2.38 62.16 -65.56
N LYS A 412 -1.79 63.22 -64.97
CA LYS A 412 -1.89 63.51 -63.53
C LYS A 412 -3.32 63.73 -63.06
N PHE A 413 -4.15 64.42 -63.85
CA PHE A 413 -5.56 64.64 -63.52
C PHE A 413 -6.35 63.33 -63.47
N ILE A 414 -6.04 62.39 -64.36
CA ILE A 414 -6.75 61.10 -64.45
C ILE A 414 -6.28 60.11 -63.38
N GLU A 415 -5.03 60.18 -62.96
CA GLU A 415 -4.51 59.40 -61.82
C GLU A 415 -5.09 59.86 -60.48
N HIS A 416 -5.41 61.15 -60.33
CA HIS A 416 -6.08 61.69 -59.15
C HIS A 416 -7.56 61.30 -59.11
N ASN A 417 -7.88 60.17 -58.49
CA ASN A 417 -9.26 59.72 -58.25
C ASN A 417 -9.91 60.43 -57.04
N ILE A 418 -9.82 61.76 -57.01
CA ILE A 418 -10.24 62.59 -55.87
C ILE A 418 -11.74 62.43 -55.59
N GLU A 419 -12.59 62.28 -56.62
CA GLU A 419 -14.03 62.06 -56.45
C GLU A 419 -14.35 60.75 -55.73
N LYS A 420 -13.64 59.66 -56.04
CA LYS A 420 -13.79 58.39 -55.34
C LYS A 420 -13.32 58.50 -53.89
N GLN A 421 -12.16 59.13 -53.67
CA GLN A 421 -11.62 59.32 -52.32
C GLN A 421 -12.54 60.20 -51.46
N LEU A 422 -13.10 61.28 -52.01
CA LEU A 422 -14.08 62.13 -51.33
C LEU A 422 -15.35 61.34 -50.97
N LYS A 423 -15.85 60.50 -51.89
CA LYS A 423 -17.03 59.66 -51.63
C LYS A 423 -16.76 58.63 -50.53
N GLU A 424 -15.60 57.99 -50.55
CA GLU A 424 -15.18 57.03 -49.52
C GLU A 424 -15.02 57.69 -48.15
N LYS A 425 -14.33 58.82 -48.07
CA LYS A 425 -14.12 59.55 -46.81
C LYS A 425 -15.41 60.11 -46.23
N ARG A 426 -16.32 60.64 -47.07
CA ARG A 426 -17.67 61.06 -46.61
C ARG A 426 -18.48 59.88 -46.09
N LYS A 427 -18.44 58.73 -46.77
CA LYS A 427 -19.12 57.53 -46.27
C LYS A 427 -18.61 57.12 -44.88
N VAL A 428 -17.29 57.15 -44.66
CA VAL A 428 -16.69 56.86 -43.34
C VAL A 428 -17.18 57.86 -42.28
N ARG A 429 -17.34 59.14 -42.63
CA ARG A 429 -17.90 60.16 -41.72
C ARG A 429 -19.37 59.84 -41.39
N ASP A 430 -20.19 59.61 -42.40
CA ASP A 430 -21.63 59.36 -42.22
C ASP A 430 -21.89 58.06 -41.44
N ASP A 431 -21.08 57.02 -41.68
CA ASP A 431 -21.14 55.76 -40.92
C ASP A 431 -20.74 56.00 -39.45
N TYR A 432 -19.78 56.88 -39.19
CA TYR A 432 -19.34 57.24 -37.85
C TYR A 432 -20.37 58.08 -37.08
N GLU A 433 -21.00 59.05 -37.74
CA GLU A 433 -22.12 59.83 -37.18
C GLU A 433 -23.27 58.90 -36.77
N LYS A 434 -23.64 57.95 -37.64
CA LYS A 434 -24.64 56.92 -37.33
C LYS A 434 -24.23 56.01 -36.19
N GLU A 435 -22.95 55.64 -36.07
CA GLU A 435 -22.47 54.84 -34.95
C GLU A 435 -22.62 55.60 -33.62
N ILE A 436 -22.39 56.91 -33.61
CA ILE A 436 -22.62 57.77 -32.42
C ILE A 436 -24.12 57.89 -32.11
N GLU A 437 -24.97 58.15 -33.10
CA GLU A 437 -26.43 58.23 -32.92
C GLU A 437 -27.00 56.91 -32.36
N ASN A 438 -26.54 55.78 -32.89
CA ASN A 438 -26.98 54.45 -32.46
C ASN A 438 -26.47 54.04 -31.08
N LEU A 439 -25.51 54.75 -30.49
CA LEU A 439 -25.09 54.49 -29.11
C LEU A 439 -26.18 54.83 -28.09
N LYS A 440 -27.23 55.61 -28.47
CA LYS A 440 -28.38 56.00 -27.64
C LYS A 440 -28.04 56.02 -26.15
N LEU A 441 -27.27 57.04 -25.77
CA LEU A 441 -26.62 57.11 -24.48
C LEU A 441 -27.57 57.18 -23.26
N SER A 442 -28.86 57.42 -23.49
CA SER A 442 -29.90 57.35 -22.46
C SER A 442 -30.30 55.92 -22.06
N ASP A 443 -29.89 54.90 -22.82
CA ASP A 443 -30.17 53.48 -22.55
C ASP A 443 -28.97 52.75 -21.91
N VAL A 444 -27.97 53.50 -21.42
CA VAL A 444 -26.63 52.97 -21.09
C VAL A 444 -26.64 51.98 -19.94
N LEU A 445 -27.60 52.10 -19.02
CA LEU A 445 -27.85 51.11 -17.98
C LEU A 445 -29.35 50.84 -17.89
N SER A 446 -29.76 49.57 -17.98
CA SER A 446 -31.10 49.21 -17.50
C SER A 446 -31.20 49.61 -16.02
N GLU A 447 -32.40 49.92 -15.55
CA GLU A 447 -32.65 50.25 -14.14
C GLU A 447 -32.06 49.18 -13.19
N LEU A 448 -32.12 47.90 -13.61
CA LEU A 448 -31.51 46.75 -12.94
C LEU A 448 -29.97 46.80 -12.88
N ALA A 449 -29.30 47.18 -13.96
CA ALA A 449 -27.85 47.34 -14.01
C ALA A 449 -27.38 48.52 -13.16
N ARG A 450 -28.16 49.60 -13.15
CA ARG A 450 -27.92 50.81 -12.36
C ARG A 450 -28.06 50.55 -10.86
N ASN A 451 -29.11 49.86 -10.45
CA ASN A 451 -29.30 49.42 -9.06
C ASN A 451 -28.16 48.50 -8.59
N THR A 452 -27.73 47.57 -9.44
CA THR A 452 -26.61 46.67 -9.13
C THR A 452 -25.29 47.43 -8.97
N LEU A 453 -25.04 48.44 -9.80
CA LEU A 453 -23.85 49.29 -9.68
C LEU A 453 -23.93 50.19 -8.44
N GLU A 454 -25.08 50.76 -8.13
CA GLU A 454 -25.27 51.63 -6.96
C GLU A 454 -25.06 50.87 -5.63
N GLU A 455 -25.51 49.62 -5.55
CA GLU A 455 -25.25 48.74 -4.39
C GLU A 455 -23.76 48.44 -4.18
N ASN A 456 -22.95 48.42 -5.24
CA ASN A 456 -21.55 47.98 -5.16
C ASN A 456 -20.54 49.13 -5.24
N ASN A 457 -20.85 50.21 -5.96
CA ASN A 457 -19.97 51.37 -6.16
C ASN A 457 -20.77 52.60 -6.64
N LYS A 458 -21.28 53.38 -5.68
CA LYS A 458 -22.06 54.59 -5.93
C LYS A 458 -21.31 55.68 -6.72
N GLU A 459 -20.00 55.83 -6.47
CA GLU A 459 -19.16 56.83 -7.15
C GLU A 459 -19.09 56.56 -8.67
N LEU A 460 -19.08 55.29 -9.08
CA LEU A 460 -19.08 54.92 -10.50
C LEU A 460 -20.40 55.30 -11.18
N THR A 461 -21.54 55.12 -10.51
CA THR A 461 -22.85 55.52 -11.03
C THR A 461 -22.93 57.04 -11.23
N GLU A 462 -22.43 57.83 -10.28
CA GLU A 462 -22.40 59.30 -10.38
C GLU A 462 -21.54 59.77 -11.56
N LYS A 463 -20.37 59.15 -11.80
CA LYS A 463 -19.52 59.47 -12.96
C LYS A 463 -20.17 59.09 -14.30
N LEU A 464 -20.96 58.02 -14.34
CA LEU A 464 -21.69 57.64 -15.55
C LEU A 464 -22.79 58.66 -15.90
N ASP A 465 -23.46 59.23 -14.89
CA ASP A 465 -24.43 60.30 -15.08
C ASP A 465 -23.79 61.58 -15.60
N GLU A 466 -22.60 61.93 -15.11
CA GLU A 466 -21.84 63.08 -15.62
C GLU A 466 -21.48 62.91 -17.10
N ILE A 467 -21.07 61.70 -17.50
CA ILE A 467 -20.76 61.36 -18.89
C ILE A 467 -22.02 61.45 -19.75
N GLU A 468 -23.14 60.89 -19.31
CA GLU A 468 -24.43 60.95 -20.01
C GLU A 468 -24.88 62.40 -20.25
N ASN A 469 -24.82 63.24 -19.21
CA ASN A 469 -25.16 64.65 -19.30
C ASN A 469 -24.23 65.43 -20.25
N THR A 470 -22.93 65.16 -20.20
CA THR A 470 -21.93 65.81 -21.07
C THR A 470 -22.21 65.47 -22.54
N LEU A 471 -22.52 64.21 -22.82
CA LEU A 471 -22.75 63.73 -24.17
C LEU A 471 -24.10 64.18 -24.75
N TRP A 472 -25.14 64.25 -23.92
CA TRP A 472 -26.40 64.86 -24.32
C TRP A 472 -26.23 66.34 -24.71
N ASN A 473 -25.40 67.08 -23.97
CA ASN A 473 -25.07 68.47 -24.31
C ASN A 473 -24.25 68.58 -25.62
N CYS A 474 -23.37 67.62 -25.92
CA CYS A 474 -22.66 67.56 -27.20
C CYS A 474 -23.61 67.27 -28.37
N TYR A 475 -24.52 66.30 -28.23
CA TYR A 475 -25.52 65.97 -29.24
C TYR A 475 -26.39 67.18 -29.60
N LYS A 476 -26.88 67.91 -28.59
CA LYS A 476 -27.66 69.14 -28.80
C LYS A 476 -26.93 70.23 -29.58
N LYS A 477 -25.60 70.32 -29.45
CA LYS A 477 -24.79 71.29 -30.21
C LYS A 477 -24.61 70.85 -31.66
N MET A 478 -24.46 69.55 -31.92
CA MET A 478 -24.34 69.00 -33.26
C MET A 478 -25.62 69.15 -34.10
N ASP A 479 -26.80 69.12 -33.47
CA ASP A 479 -28.09 69.37 -34.15
C ASP A 479 -28.36 70.87 -34.45
N SER A 480 -27.52 71.79 -33.92
CA SER A 480 -27.75 73.25 -33.98
C SER A 480 -26.83 74.03 -34.94
N GLU A 481 -25.85 73.36 -35.55
CA GLU A 481 -24.97 73.87 -36.62
C GLU A 481 -25.25 73.12 -37.92
#